data_AF-A0A1H6D2E9-F1
#
_entry.id   AF-A0A1H6D2E9-F1
#
_cell.length_a   1.000
_cell.length_b   1.000
_cell.length_c   1.000
_cell.angle_alpha   90.00
_cell.angle_beta   90.00
_cell.angle_gamma   90.00
#
_symmetry.space_group_name_H-M   'P 1'
#
loop_
_entity.id
_entity.type
_entity.pdbx_description
1 polymer ?
#
loop_
_entity_poly.entity_id
_entity_poly.type
_entity_poly.pdbx_seq_one_letter_code
_entity_poly.pdbx_strand_id
1 'polypeptide(L)'
;MGDEPHAEVARVWPRDGLIRVEGGWHLVKARSRDDWRVELIWRAHRNQRLILPVDAGPDGFVFAVPLRELATPWLRAAGPDARQVWDLHLVRARDGLRARVGRHLDDIPNKAGIMVYPAQRIDAGGPALVRPFYTPANHLAVRCRKLPA
;
A
#
# COMPACT_ATOMS: atom_id res chain seq x y z
N MET A 1 3.73 -18.08 17.50
CA MET A 1 4.41 -17.19 16.52
C MET A 1 3.89 -15.81 16.84
N GLY A 2 4.71 -14.96 17.45
CA GLY A 2 4.22 -13.68 18.00
C GLY A 2 3.64 -12.80 16.89
N ASP A 3 2.51 -12.17 17.18
CA ASP A 3 1.84 -11.27 16.24
C ASP A 3 2.80 -10.13 15.86
N GLU A 4 3.15 -10.04 14.58
CA GLU A 4 3.92 -8.92 14.05
C GLU A 4 3.08 -7.64 14.19
N PRO A 5 3.66 -6.48 14.58
CA PRO A 5 2.93 -5.22 14.63
C PRO A 5 2.16 -4.98 13.33
N HIS A 6 0.85 -4.81 13.43
CA HIS A 6 -0.04 -4.77 12.27
C HIS A 6 -0.97 -3.57 12.32
N ALA A 7 -1.13 -2.92 11.17
CA ALA A 7 -2.04 -1.81 10.98
C ALA A 7 -3.26 -2.31 10.19
N GLU A 8 -4.42 -2.33 10.85
CA GLU A 8 -5.62 -2.94 10.30
C GLU A 8 -6.37 -1.98 9.39
N VAL A 9 -6.42 -2.30 8.11
CA VAL A 9 -7.10 -1.52 7.08
C VAL A 9 -8.61 -1.71 7.21
N ALA A 10 -9.32 -0.62 7.46
CA ALA A 10 -10.77 -0.60 7.48
C ALA A 10 -11.33 -0.36 6.07
N ARG A 11 -10.74 0.57 5.33
CA ARG A 11 -11.28 1.04 4.03
C ARG A 11 -10.16 1.41 3.05
N VAL A 12 -10.40 1.17 1.76
CA VAL A 12 -9.51 1.52 0.64
C VAL A 12 -10.35 2.13 -0.48
N TRP A 13 -9.97 3.32 -0.97
CA TRP A 13 -10.62 4.01 -2.08
C TRP A 13 -9.63 4.32 -3.19
N PRO A 14 -9.61 3.52 -4.26
CA PRO A 14 -8.86 3.79 -5.47
C PRO A 14 -9.73 4.59 -6.47
N ARG A 15 -9.62 5.92 -6.44
CA ARG A 15 -10.30 6.84 -7.36
C ARG A 15 -9.49 8.12 -7.54
N ASP A 16 -9.80 8.93 -8.53
CA ASP A 16 -9.30 10.31 -8.68
C ASP A 16 -7.76 10.45 -8.68
N GLY A 17 -7.05 9.43 -9.20
CA GLY A 17 -5.59 9.43 -9.27
C GLY A 17 -4.91 9.21 -7.90
N LEU A 18 -5.64 8.70 -6.92
CA LEU A 18 -5.12 8.36 -5.60
C LEU A 18 -5.66 7.01 -5.10
N ILE A 19 -4.91 6.38 -4.19
CA ILE A 19 -5.40 5.29 -3.34
C ILE A 19 -5.40 5.81 -1.92
N ARG A 20 -6.57 6.13 -1.39
CA ARG A 20 -6.75 6.49 0.02
C ARG A 20 -6.94 5.23 0.84
N VAL A 21 -6.26 5.15 1.98
CA VAL A 21 -6.34 4.03 2.92
C VAL A 21 -6.61 4.58 4.30
N GLU A 22 -7.58 3.97 4.99
CA GLU A 22 -7.94 4.29 6.37
C GLU A 22 -7.98 3.00 7.19
N GLY A 23 -7.57 3.09 8.45
CA GLY A 23 -7.49 1.93 9.32
C GLY A 23 -7.25 2.26 10.79
N GLY A 24 -7.19 1.21 11.60
CA GLY A 24 -6.93 1.26 13.05
C GLY A 24 -5.63 0.56 13.42
N TRP A 25 -5.17 0.79 14.64
CA TRP A 25 -3.95 0.17 15.18
C TRP A 25 -4.27 -1.17 15.83
N HIS A 26 -3.62 -2.25 15.39
CA HIS A 26 -3.72 -3.56 16.04
C HIS A 26 -2.39 -3.92 16.69
N LEU A 27 -2.39 -4.16 18.01
CA LEU A 27 -1.17 -4.42 18.81
C LEU A 27 -0.11 -3.31 18.76
N VAL A 28 -0.45 -2.15 18.21
CA VAL A 28 0.37 -0.94 18.21
C VAL A 28 -0.33 0.10 19.07
N LYS A 29 0.30 0.51 20.19
CA LYS A 29 -0.15 1.69 20.94
C LYS A 29 0.38 2.94 20.25
N ALA A 30 -0.37 3.47 19.28
CA ALA A 30 -0.08 4.79 18.73
C ALA A 30 -0.47 5.86 19.74
N ARG A 31 0.41 6.84 19.97
CA ARG A 31 0.08 8.01 20.78
C ARG A 31 -0.17 9.21 19.85
N SER A 32 -0.93 10.19 20.31
CA SER A 32 -1.30 11.40 19.54
C SER A 32 -0.12 12.26 19.07
N ARG A 33 1.11 12.00 19.54
CA ARG A 33 2.32 12.72 19.13
C ARG A 33 3.27 11.87 18.28
N ASP A 34 2.88 10.66 17.90
CA ASP A 34 3.74 9.79 17.11
C ASP A 34 3.75 10.29 15.66
N ASP A 35 4.93 10.66 15.13
CA ASP A 35 5.10 10.89 13.70
C ASP A 35 5.15 9.54 12.97
N TRP A 36 4.21 9.35 12.05
CA TRP A 36 4.08 8.13 11.25
C TRP A 36 4.21 8.46 9.77
N ARG A 37 4.82 7.53 9.05
CA ARG A 37 4.93 7.59 7.58
C ARG A 37 4.55 6.27 6.98
N VAL A 38 4.02 6.29 5.77
CA VAL A 38 3.82 5.08 5.00
C VAL A 38 5.02 4.90 4.08
N GLU A 39 5.68 3.74 4.20
CA GLU A 39 6.72 3.30 3.29
C GLU A 39 6.15 2.28 2.31
N LEU A 40 6.17 2.64 1.03
CA LEU A 40 5.94 1.72 -0.06
C LEU A 40 7.30 1.19 -0.51
N ILE A 41 7.51 -0.12 -0.36
CA ILE A 41 8.76 -0.77 -0.79
C ILE A 41 8.52 -1.56 -2.06
N TRP A 42 9.31 -1.30 -3.09
CA TRP A 42 9.22 -2.11 -4.30
C TRP A 42 9.69 -3.54 -4.01
N ARG A 43 8.82 -4.50 -4.29
CA ARG A 43 9.00 -5.91 -3.98
C ARG A 43 10.27 -6.53 -4.56
N ALA A 44 10.57 -6.23 -5.82
CA ALA A 44 11.76 -6.75 -6.50
C ALA A 44 13.04 -5.97 -6.15
N HIS A 45 12.94 -4.72 -5.66
CA HIS A 45 14.08 -3.86 -5.37
C HIS A 45 13.87 -3.13 -4.05
N ARG A 46 14.21 -3.77 -2.91
CA ARG A 46 13.89 -3.29 -1.56
C ARG A 46 14.51 -1.93 -1.17
N ASN A 47 15.52 -1.49 -1.91
CA ASN A 47 16.17 -0.20 -1.74
C ASN A 47 15.35 0.94 -2.37
N GLN A 48 14.41 0.61 -3.25
CA GLN A 48 13.49 1.57 -3.87
C GLN A 48 12.26 1.73 -2.96
N ARG A 49 12.12 2.93 -2.40
CA ARG A 49 11.06 3.27 -1.45
C ARG A 49 10.38 4.58 -1.82
N LEU A 50 9.08 4.64 -1.61
CA LEU A 50 8.34 5.90 -1.55
C LEU A 50 7.90 6.10 -0.09
N ILE A 51 8.16 7.28 0.44
CA ILE A 51 7.79 7.66 1.80
C ILE A 51 6.77 8.77 1.70
N LEU A 52 5.57 8.54 2.25
CA LEU A 52 4.48 9.49 2.21
C LEU A 52 4.00 9.82 3.63
N PRO A 53 3.46 11.02 3.86
CA PRO A 53 2.92 11.39 5.16
C PRO A 53 1.70 10.54 5.51
N VAL A 54 1.47 10.38 6.82
CA VAL A 54 0.30 9.73 7.39
C VAL A 54 -0.33 10.70 8.37
N ASP A 55 -1.64 10.89 8.26
CA ASP A 55 -2.42 11.51 9.33
C ASP A 55 -2.77 10.42 10.34
N ALA A 56 -2.12 10.46 11.50
CA ALA A 56 -2.17 9.42 12.52
C ALA A 56 -2.65 9.99 13.85
N GLY A 57 -3.66 9.36 14.43
CA GLY A 57 -4.18 9.65 15.75
C GLY A 57 -4.22 8.40 16.64
N PRO A 58 -4.67 8.53 17.90
CA PRO A 58 -4.82 7.39 18.80
C PRO A 58 -5.75 6.28 18.26
N ASP A 59 -6.78 6.69 17.50
CA ASP A 59 -7.84 5.78 17.05
C ASP A 59 -7.59 5.19 15.65
N GLY A 60 -6.55 5.65 14.96
CA GLY A 60 -6.23 5.12 13.64
C GLY A 60 -5.34 6.00 12.79
N PHE A 61 -5.38 5.72 11.50
CA PHE A 61 -4.57 6.40 10.51
C PHE A 61 -5.31 6.60 9.20
N VAL A 62 -4.82 7.58 8.45
CA VAL A 62 -5.21 7.88 7.09
C VAL A 62 -3.94 8.19 6.28
N PHE A 63 -3.82 7.60 5.10
CA PHE A 63 -2.84 8.06 4.11
C PHE A 63 -3.38 7.95 2.70
N ALA A 64 -2.72 8.63 1.77
CA ALA A 64 -3.02 8.56 0.35
C ALA A 64 -1.75 8.25 -0.44
N VAL A 65 -1.89 7.37 -1.44
CA VAL A 65 -0.85 7.10 -2.43
C VAL A 65 -1.24 7.78 -3.74
N PRO A 66 -0.60 8.90 -4.11
CA PRO A 66 -0.83 9.51 -5.40
C PRO A 66 -0.27 8.60 -6.50
N LEU A 67 -1.09 8.30 -7.50
CA LEU A 67 -0.73 7.32 -8.53
C LEU A 67 0.45 7.75 -9.40
N ARG A 68 0.65 9.06 -9.56
CA ARG A 68 1.80 9.63 -10.28
C ARG A 68 3.15 9.23 -9.68
N GLU A 69 3.23 9.02 -8.36
CA GLU A 69 4.47 8.63 -7.68
C GLU A 69 4.86 7.18 -8.03
N LEU A 70 3.87 6.36 -8.43
CA LEU A 70 4.07 4.98 -8.84
C LEU A 70 4.53 4.85 -10.31
N ALA A 71 4.46 5.94 -11.09
CA ALA A 71 5.02 6.00 -12.43
C ALA A 71 6.55 6.22 -12.38
N THR A 72 7.27 5.28 -11.74
CA THR A 72 8.71 5.41 -11.53
C THR A 72 9.50 5.37 -12.85
N PRO A 73 10.74 5.87 -12.88
CA PRO A 73 11.59 5.78 -14.08
C PRO A 73 11.70 4.36 -14.64
N TRP A 74 11.77 3.35 -13.76
CA TRP A 74 11.77 1.95 -14.19
C TRP A 74 10.47 1.55 -14.90
N LEU A 75 9.30 1.87 -14.33
CA LEU A 75 8.02 1.55 -14.97
C LEU A 75 7.85 2.28 -16.31
N ARG A 76 8.43 3.49 -16.42
CA ARG A 76 8.45 4.27 -17.67
C ARG A 76 9.27 3.63 -18.78
N ALA A 77 10.42 3.08 -18.44
CA ALA A 77 11.31 2.41 -19.38
C ALA A 77 10.93 0.94 -19.64
N ALA A 78 10.02 0.35 -18.86
CA ALA A 78 9.68 -1.05 -18.96
C ALA A 78 8.82 -1.36 -20.20
N GLY A 79 9.00 -2.57 -20.74
CA GLY A 79 8.19 -3.09 -21.85
C GLY A 79 6.76 -3.46 -21.45
N PRO A 80 5.92 -3.85 -22.43
CA PRO A 80 4.56 -4.32 -22.19
C PRO A 80 4.52 -5.44 -21.14
N ASP A 81 3.43 -5.47 -20.36
CA ASP A 81 3.18 -6.46 -19.30
C ASP A 81 4.14 -6.47 -18.11
N ALA A 82 5.15 -5.58 -18.09
CA ALA A 82 5.99 -5.37 -16.92
C ALA A 82 5.15 -5.07 -15.67
N ARG A 83 5.55 -5.67 -14.55
CA ARG A 83 4.82 -5.58 -13.27
C ARG A 83 5.71 -4.99 -12.18
N GLN A 84 5.17 -4.02 -11.47
CA GLN A 84 5.78 -3.45 -10.27
C GLN A 84 4.84 -3.65 -9.10
N VAL A 85 5.33 -4.22 -8.00
CA VAL A 85 4.52 -4.45 -6.78
C VAL A 85 5.13 -3.71 -5.62
N TRP A 86 4.32 -2.94 -4.91
CA TRP A 86 4.71 -2.15 -3.76
C TRP A 86 4.09 -2.72 -2.49
N ASP A 87 4.96 -3.00 -1.52
CA ASP A 87 4.64 -3.52 -0.20
C ASP A 87 4.53 -2.36 0.80
N LEU A 88 3.40 -2.24 1.48
CA LEU A 88 3.12 -1.09 2.35
C LEU A 88 3.45 -1.39 3.83
N HIS A 89 4.04 -0.41 4.50
CA HIS A 89 4.27 -0.43 5.95
C HIS A 89 4.02 0.95 6.54
N LEU A 90 3.52 1.01 7.76
CA LEU A 90 3.56 2.22 8.57
C LEU A 90 4.82 2.17 9.43
N VAL A 91 5.58 3.25 9.44
CA VAL A 91 6.83 3.38 10.19
C VAL A 91 6.72 4.56 11.14
N ARG A 92 6.98 4.31 12.42
CA ARG A 92 7.00 5.33 13.46
C ARG A 92 8.40 5.93 13.58
N ALA A 93 8.49 7.26 13.51
CA ALA A 93 9.77 7.96 13.40
C ALA A 93 10.68 7.79 14.63
N ARG A 94 10.12 7.78 15.85
CA ARG A 94 10.91 7.83 17.10
C ARG A 94 11.76 6.59 17.37
N ASP A 95 11.31 5.43 16.91
CA ASP A 95 11.88 4.12 17.26
C ASP A 95 11.98 3.17 16.07
N GLY A 96 11.57 3.61 14.88
CA GLY A 96 11.58 2.80 13.68
C GLY A 96 10.60 1.63 13.73
N LEU A 97 9.65 1.61 14.68
CA LEU A 97 8.65 0.56 14.73
C LEU A 97 7.93 0.49 13.40
N ARG A 98 7.92 -0.72 12.84
CA ARG A 98 7.38 -0.99 11.52
C ARG A 98 6.19 -1.90 11.65
N ALA A 99 5.03 -1.39 11.24
CA ALA A 99 3.79 -2.14 11.21
C ALA A 99 3.42 -2.47 9.76
N ARG A 100 3.05 -3.73 9.51
CA ARG A 100 2.58 -4.15 8.21
C ARG A 100 1.17 -3.62 7.97
N VAL A 101 0.91 -3.06 6.80
CA VAL A 101 -0.45 -2.60 6.44
C VAL A 101 -1.22 -3.76 5.83
N GLY A 102 -2.36 -4.12 6.39
CA GLY A 102 -3.19 -5.20 5.88
C GLY A 102 -4.48 -5.35 6.66
N ARG A 103 -5.18 -6.46 6.52
CA ARG A 103 -6.42 -6.71 7.28
C ARG A 103 -6.46 -8.16 7.72
N HIS A 104 -6.96 -8.47 8.91
CA HIS A 104 -7.22 -9.87 9.23
C HIS A 104 -8.42 -10.34 8.40
N LEU A 105 -8.21 -11.32 7.52
CA LEU A 105 -9.23 -11.83 6.60
C LEU A 105 -9.34 -13.36 6.71
N ASP A 106 -8.82 -13.97 7.76
CA ASP A 106 -8.65 -15.43 7.84
C ASP A 106 -9.99 -16.17 8.01
N ASP A 107 -11.03 -15.49 8.50
CA ASP A 107 -12.40 -16.02 8.55
C ASP A 107 -13.15 -15.96 7.20
N ILE A 108 -12.52 -15.46 6.12
CA ILE A 108 -13.14 -15.35 4.79
C ILE A 108 -12.52 -16.38 3.82
N PRO A 109 -13.23 -17.48 3.49
CA PRO A 109 -12.77 -18.42 2.48
C PRO A 109 -12.71 -17.76 1.08
N ASN A 110 -11.69 -18.06 0.29
CA ASN A 110 -11.46 -17.49 -1.06
C ASN A 110 -11.41 -15.94 -1.13
N LYS A 111 -10.97 -15.29 -0.03
CA LYS A 111 -10.84 -13.83 0.13
C LYS A 111 -10.15 -13.07 -1.01
N ALA A 112 -9.19 -13.68 -1.72
CA ALA A 112 -8.48 -13.04 -2.81
C ALA A 112 -9.40 -12.70 -4.02
N GLY A 113 -10.51 -13.43 -4.18
CA GLY A 113 -11.51 -13.17 -5.23
C GLY A 113 -12.64 -12.23 -4.82
N ILE A 114 -12.79 -11.94 -3.53
CA ILE A 114 -13.95 -11.20 -2.98
C ILE A 114 -13.68 -9.69 -2.92
N MET A 115 -12.45 -9.27 -2.62
CA MET A 115 -12.07 -7.85 -2.62
C MET A 115 -11.31 -7.48 -3.89
N VAL A 116 -12.05 -7.26 -4.98
CA VAL A 116 -11.50 -6.72 -6.22
C VAL A 116 -11.65 -5.20 -6.23
N TYR A 117 -10.54 -4.51 -6.06
CA TYR A 117 -10.51 -3.06 -6.19
C TYR A 117 -10.41 -2.64 -7.67
N PRO A 118 -11.15 -1.59 -8.10
CA PRO A 118 -11.06 -1.11 -9.47
C PRO A 118 -9.64 -0.61 -9.76
N ALA A 119 -9.14 -0.97 -10.94
CA ALA A 119 -7.86 -0.46 -11.43
C ALA A 119 -8.06 0.95 -11.98
N GLN A 120 -7.08 1.81 -11.74
CA GLN A 120 -7.00 3.14 -12.33
C GLN A 120 -5.90 3.17 -13.39
N ARG A 121 -6.17 3.90 -14.47
CA ARG A 121 -5.18 4.12 -15.54
C ARG A 121 -4.28 5.31 -15.20
N ILE A 122 -3.01 5.18 -15.52
CA ILE A 122 -2.01 6.25 -15.45
C ILE A 122 -1.20 6.28 -16.73
N ASP A 123 -0.62 7.44 -17.04
CA ASP A 123 0.47 7.52 -18.00
C ASP A 123 1.81 7.35 -17.27
N ALA A 124 2.54 6.31 -17.65
CA ALA A 124 3.90 6.05 -17.21
C ALA A 124 4.80 5.90 -18.43
N GLY A 125 4.83 6.88 -19.36
CA GLY A 125 5.53 6.74 -20.64
C GLY A 125 4.79 5.77 -21.57
N GLY A 126 3.47 5.85 -21.60
CA GLY A 126 2.54 4.87 -22.12
C GLY A 126 1.63 4.29 -21.02
N PRO A 127 0.48 3.73 -21.39
CA PRO A 127 -0.59 3.38 -20.46
C PRO A 127 -0.15 2.31 -19.45
N ALA A 128 -0.53 2.49 -18.18
CA ALA A 128 -0.37 1.50 -17.14
C ALA A 128 -1.62 1.43 -16.25
N LEU A 129 -1.85 0.27 -15.63
CA LEU A 129 -2.90 0.04 -14.64
C LEU A 129 -2.30 -0.04 -13.25
N VAL A 130 -2.85 0.73 -12.32
CA VAL A 130 -2.54 0.65 -10.90
C VAL A 130 -3.75 0.13 -10.14
N ARG A 131 -3.56 -0.84 -9.26
CA ARG A 131 -4.61 -1.32 -8.36
C ARG A 131 -4.07 -1.73 -7.00
N PRO A 132 -4.80 -1.44 -5.90
CA PRO A 132 -4.55 -2.11 -4.63
C PRO A 132 -5.03 -3.56 -4.68
N PHE A 133 -4.43 -4.41 -3.86
CA PHE A 133 -4.86 -5.80 -3.65
C PHE A 133 -4.33 -6.33 -2.32
N TYR A 134 -4.98 -7.35 -1.76
CA TYR A 134 -4.45 -8.09 -0.61
C TYR A 134 -3.61 -9.28 -1.08
N THR A 135 -2.46 -9.50 -0.45
CA THR A 135 -1.64 -10.70 -0.65
C THR A 135 -2.29 -11.92 0.03
N PRO A 136 -1.79 -13.15 -0.23
CA PRO A 136 -2.25 -14.34 0.50
C PRO A 136 -2.07 -14.24 2.03
N ALA A 137 -1.07 -13.48 2.48
CA ALA A 137 -0.83 -13.16 3.90
C ALA A 137 -1.67 -11.95 4.40
N ASN A 138 -2.72 -11.56 3.66
CA ASN A 138 -3.61 -10.43 3.94
C ASN A 138 -2.95 -9.05 4.05
N HIS A 139 -1.75 -8.88 3.49
CA HIS A 139 -1.10 -7.57 3.44
C HIS A 139 -1.63 -6.75 2.28
N LEU A 140 -1.91 -5.48 2.51
CA LEU A 140 -2.26 -4.55 1.44
C LEU A 140 -1.00 -4.24 0.62
N ALA A 141 -1.12 -4.39 -0.69
CA ALA A 141 -0.08 -4.08 -1.65
C ALA A 141 -0.67 -3.30 -2.83
N VAL A 142 0.18 -2.61 -3.58
CA VAL A 142 -0.21 -1.93 -4.82
C VAL A 142 0.52 -2.56 -5.99
N ARG A 143 -0.21 -2.91 -7.04
CA ARG A 143 0.35 -3.46 -8.27
C ARG A 143 0.17 -2.47 -9.41
N CYS A 144 1.28 -2.18 -10.08
CA CYS A 144 1.31 -1.49 -11.37
C CYS A 144 1.59 -2.51 -12.47
N ARG A 145 0.88 -2.42 -13.60
CA ARG A 145 1.11 -3.23 -14.81
C ARG A 145 1.18 -2.30 -16.02
N LYS A 146 2.28 -2.37 -16.76
CA LYS A 146 2.40 -1.70 -18.06
C LYS A 146 1.43 -2.35 -19.06
N LEU A 147 0.63 -1.54 -19.74
CA LEU A 147 -0.23 -2.04 -20.80
C LEU A 147 0.54 -2.07 -22.13
N PRO A 148 0.13 -2.95 -23.07
CA PRO A 148 0.50 -2.78 -24.46
C PRO A 148 0.12 -1.38 -24.95
N ALA A 149 0.94 -0.83 -25.84
CA ALA A 149 0.64 0.43 -26.54
C ALA A 149 -0.59 0.26 -27.44
#